data_AF-A0A7W2DSK6-F1
#
_entry.id   AF-A0A7W2DSK6-F1
#
_cell.length_a   1.000
_cell.length_b   1.000
_cell.length_c   1.000
_cell.angle_alpha   90.00
_cell.angle_beta   90.00
_cell.angle_gamma   90.00
#
_symmetry.space_group_name_H-M   'P 1'
#
loop_
_entity.id
_entity.type
_entity.pdbx_description
1 polymer ?
#
loop_
_entity_poly.entity_id
_entity_poly.type
_entity_poly.pdbx_seq_one_letter_code
_entity_poly.pdbx_strand_id
1 'polypeptide(L)'
;MRALANTTISVLRGTTTDEFGDETDNASVAASGIPCSLVEQVRQAFTPESPTPRVVRYTIGRVNADTDVREDDRVKDEYTGRVYIVQAVSQTGGLGMVNDLRLDLKYTT
;
A
#
# COMPACT_ATOMS: atom_id res chain seq x y z
N MET A 1 -17.52 9.27 2.71
CA MET A 1 -17.40 8.28 3.79
C MET A 1 -15.94 8.27 4.23
N ARG A 2 -15.59 8.89 5.37
CA ARG A 2 -14.23 8.87 5.93
C ARG A 2 -13.93 7.45 6.40
N ALA A 3 -12.79 6.89 6.01
CA ALA A 3 -12.38 5.59 6.52
C ALA A 3 -12.00 5.71 8.02
N LEU A 4 -12.48 4.77 8.84
CA LEU A 4 -11.97 4.64 10.22
C LEU A 4 -10.58 4.00 10.13
N ALA A 5 -9.56 4.70 10.63
CA ALA A 5 -8.22 4.13 10.75
C ALA A 5 -8.27 2.96 11.71
N ASN A 6 -7.81 1.79 11.26
CA ASN A 6 -7.74 0.58 12.07
C ASN A 6 -6.31 0.28 12.53
N THR A 7 -5.31 0.89 11.90
CA THR A 7 -3.90 0.76 12.26
C THR A 7 -3.10 2.03 11.94
N THR A 8 -1.83 2.05 12.33
CA THR A 8 -0.82 3.01 11.87
C THR A 8 0.16 2.34 10.92
N ILE A 9 0.58 3.07 9.89
CA ILE A 9 1.60 2.62 8.95
C ILE A 9 2.80 3.54 8.95
N SER A 10 3.95 2.95 8.67
CA SER A 10 5.19 3.63 8.35
C SER A 10 5.50 3.45 6.86
N VAL A 11 5.80 4.53 6.15
CA VAL A 11 6.27 4.50 4.76
C VAL A 11 7.78 4.33 4.77
N LEU A 12 8.26 3.28 4.11
CA LEU A 12 9.66 2.95 3.89
C LEU A 12 10.03 3.39 2.47
N ARG A 13 11.01 4.30 2.36
CA ARG A 13 11.49 4.83 1.08
C ARG A 13 13.00 4.85 1.06
N GLY A 14 13.56 4.39 -0.06
CA GLY A 14 14.97 4.49 -0.36
C GLY A 14 15.56 3.18 -0.86
N THR A 15 16.66 3.29 -1.59
CA THR A 15 17.57 2.21 -1.91
C THR A 15 18.88 2.43 -1.14
N THR A 16 19.51 1.35 -0.73
CA THR A 16 20.83 1.31 -0.13
C THR A 16 21.68 0.43 -1.01
N THR A 17 22.91 0.85 -1.28
CA THR A 17 23.85 -0.01 -2.00
C THR A 17 24.37 -1.06 -1.02
N ASP A 18 24.34 -2.34 -1.38
CA ASP A 18 24.97 -3.38 -0.58
C ASP A 18 26.51 -3.36 -0.74
N GLU A 19 27.20 -4.24 -0.01
CA GLU A 19 28.67 -4.35 -0.07
C GLU A 19 29.19 -4.78 -1.46
N PHE A 20 28.30 -5.30 -2.32
CA PHE A 20 28.62 -5.76 -3.67
C PHE A 20 28.25 -4.75 -4.76
N GLY A 21 27.67 -3.60 -4.40
CA GLY A 21 27.30 -2.55 -5.35
C GLY A 21 25.88 -2.68 -5.91
N ASP A 22 25.08 -3.62 -5.42
CA ASP A 22 23.69 -3.82 -5.87
C ASP A 22 22.73 -2.92 -5.08
N GLU A 23 21.71 -2.39 -5.77
CA GLU A 23 20.65 -1.61 -5.13
C GLU A 23 19.77 -2.54 -4.29
N THR A 24 20.00 -2.53 -2.98
CA THR A 24 19.14 -3.17 -1.99
C THR A 24 18.09 -2.20 -1.50
N ASP A 25 16.94 -2.76 -1.21
CA ASP A 25 15.79 -2.13 -0.63
C ASP A 25 16.10 -1.54 0.77
N ASN A 26 16.09 -0.21 0.92
CA ASN A 26 16.36 0.45 2.21
C ASN A 26 15.09 0.51 3.07
N ALA A 27 15.22 0.23 4.37
CA ALA A 27 14.15 0.36 5.36
C ALA A 27 14.10 1.78 5.98
N SER A 28 14.64 2.79 5.29
CA SER A 28 14.61 4.17 5.75
C SER A 28 13.16 4.64 5.83
N VAL A 29 12.75 5.04 7.04
CA VAL A 29 11.38 5.48 7.32
C VAL A 29 11.22 6.92 6.81
N ALA A 30 10.46 7.10 5.74
CA ALA A 30 10.12 8.41 5.20
C ALA A 30 9.06 9.12 6.05
N ALA A 31 8.10 8.35 6.58
CA ALA A 31 7.05 8.85 7.45
C ALA A 31 6.56 7.71 8.35
N SER A 32 6.23 8.00 9.61
CA SER A 32 5.73 7.02 10.59
C SER A 32 4.48 7.53 11.30
N GLY A 33 3.69 6.61 11.86
CA GLY A 33 2.49 6.95 12.62
C GLY A 33 1.33 7.45 11.75
N ILE A 34 1.31 7.11 10.46
CA ILE A 34 0.25 7.53 9.55
C ILE A 34 -1.01 6.70 9.84
N PRO A 35 -2.13 7.30 10.26
CA PRO A 35 -3.37 6.56 10.46
C PRO A 35 -3.87 6.01 9.12
N CYS A 36 -4.01 4.69 9.05
CA CYS A 36 -4.43 3.99 7.85
C CYS A 36 -5.58 3.02 8.16
N SER A 37 -6.48 2.87 7.18
CA SER A 37 -7.44 1.78 7.16
C SER A 37 -6.94 0.70 6.21
N LEU A 38 -6.45 -0.43 6.74
CA LEU A 38 -6.05 -1.61 5.95
C LEU A 38 -7.20 -2.62 5.88
N VAL A 39 -7.59 -3.00 4.67
CA VAL A 39 -8.65 -4.00 4.42
C VAL A 39 -8.15 -5.01 3.40
N GLU A 40 -8.16 -6.30 3.74
CA GLU A 40 -7.89 -7.36 2.77
C GLU A 40 -9.09 -7.53 1.83
N GLN A 41 -8.84 -7.50 0.53
CA GLN A 41 -9.83 -7.84 -0.50
C GLN A 41 -9.38 -9.03 -1.34
N VAL A 42 -10.39 -9.81 -1.72
CA VAL A 42 -10.22 -10.96 -2.60
C VAL A 42 -10.96 -10.65 -3.89
N ARG A 43 -10.24 -10.63 -5.02
CA ARG A 43 -10.85 -10.54 -6.34
C ARG A 43 -10.65 -11.86 -7.07
N GLN A 44 -11.76 -12.45 -7.48
CA GLN A 44 -11.75 -13.57 -8.41
C GLN A 44 -11.80 -12.99 -9.81
N ALA A 45 -10.77 -13.26 -10.61
CA ALA A 45 -10.74 -12.90 -12.01
C ALA A 45 -11.09 -14.12 -12.86
N PHE A 46 -12.12 -13.98 -13.68
CA PHE A 46 -12.49 -14.96 -14.70
C PHE A 46 -11.90 -14.51 -16.04
N THR A 47 -10.92 -15.24 -16.54
CA THR A 47 -10.43 -15.07 -17.91
C THR A 47 -11.02 -16.19 -18.76
N PRO A 48 -11.69 -15.89 -19.89
CA PRO A 48 -12.31 -16.91 -20.73
C PRO A 48 -11.31 -17.92 -21.31
N GLU A 49 -10.01 -17.60 -21.30
CA GLU A 49 -8.93 -18.45 -21.81
C GLU A 49 -8.44 -19.50 -20.79
N SER A 50 -8.78 -19.38 -19.51
CA SER A 50 -8.41 -20.35 -18.48
C SER A 50 -9.61 -20.66 -17.57
N PRO A 51 -10.13 -21.90 -17.58
CA PRO A 51 -11.27 -22.29 -16.74
C PRO A 51 -10.92 -22.43 -15.25
N THR A 52 -9.69 -22.13 -14.83
CA THR A 52 -9.33 -22.08 -13.41
C THR A 52 -9.48 -20.65 -12.87
N PRO A 53 -10.37 -20.41 -11.87
CA PRO A 53 -10.54 -19.09 -11.30
C PRO A 53 -9.25 -18.66 -10.58
N ARG A 54 -8.67 -17.54 -11.01
CA ARG A 54 -7.50 -16.98 -10.33
C ARG A 54 -7.98 -16.09 -9.18
N VAL A 55 -7.66 -16.51 -7.96
CA VAL A 55 -7.92 -15.74 -6.75
C VAL A 55 -6.73 -14.81 -6.51
N VAL A 56 -6.91 -13.52 -6.76
CA VAL A 56 -5.91 -12.50 -6.43
C VAL A 56 -6.30 -11.87 -5.09
N ARG A 57 -5.42 -12.01 -4.11
CA ARG A 57 -5.53 -11.32 -2.82
C ARG A 57 -4.71 -10.05 -2.88
N TYR A 58 -5.33 -8.94 -2.53
CA TYR A 58 -4.69 -7.64 -2.43
C TYR A 58 -5.23 -6.92 -1.20
N THR A 59 -4.43 -6.06 -0.63
CA THR A 59 -4.81 -5.27 0.53
C THR A 59 -5.10 -3.86 0.04
N ILE A 60 -6.17 -3.23 0.51
CA ILE A 60 -6.44 -1.82 0.25
C ILE A 60 -6.08 -1.04 1.49
N GLY A 61 -5.20 -0.05 1.34
CA GLY A 61 -4.95 0.99 2.33
C GLY A 61 -5.77 2.23 2.01
N ARG A 62 -6.30 2.89 3.04
CA ARG A 62 -6.81 4.26 2.93
C ARG A 62 -6.08 5.16 3.89
N VAL A 63 -5.50 6.24 3.37
CA VAL A 63 -4.73 7.22 4.13
C VAL A 63 -5.23 8.63 3.84
N ASN A 64 -4.88 9.59 4.71
CA ASN A 64 -5.23 10.99 4.49
C ASN A 64 -4.60 11.52 3.21
N ALA A 65 -5.27 12.48 2.58
CA ALA A 65 -4.83 13.06 1.31
C ALA A 65 -3.48 13.79 1.36
N ASP A 66 -3.12 14.34 2.53
CA ASP A 66 -1.85 15.05 2.74
C ASP A 66 -0.66 14.10 2.97
N THR A 67 -0.88 12.78 2.92
CA THR A 67 0.18 11.79 3.15
C THR A 67 1.03 11.65 1.90
N ASP A 68 2.35 11.88 1.99
CA ASP A 68 3.29 11.62 0.90
C ASP A 68 3.53 10.10 0.75
N VAL A 69 2.64 9.45 -0.01
CA VAL A 69 2.79 8.06 -0.45
C VAL A 69 2.87 8.01 -1.96
N ARG A 70 3.85 7.30 -2.49
CA ARG A 70 4.05 7.12 -3.93
C ARG A 70 3.88 5.66 -4.33
N GLU A 71 3.71 5.46 -5.63
CA GLU A 71 3.82 4.14 -6.23
C GLU A 71 5.24 3.60 -6.02
N ASP A 72 5.37 2.29 -5.86
CA ASP A 72 6.60 1.57 -5.50
C ASP A 72 7.14 1.80 -4.08
N ASP A 73 6.56 2.71 -3.29
CA ASP A 73 6.89 2.82 -1.87
C ASP A 73 6.49 1.53 -1.12
N ARG A 74 7.24 1.21 -0.06
CA ARG A 74 6.88 0.14 0.87
C ARG A 74 6.19 0.72 2.08
N VAL A 75 5.13 0.07 2.53
CA VAL A 75 4.39 0.45 3.74
C VAL A 75 4.47 -0.68 4.74
N LYS A 76 4.91 -0.37 5.94
CA LYS A 76 4.95 -1.28 7.07
C LYS A 76 3.79 -0.97 8.00
N ASP A 77 2.99 -1.97 8.31
CA ASP A 77 2.01 -1.90 9.38
C ASP A 77 2.75 -1.95 10.73
N GLU A 78 2.57 -0.93 11.55
CA GLU A 78 3.23 -0.83 12.86
C GLU A 78 2.64 -1.80 13.88
N TYR A 79 1.36 -2.17 13.73
CA TYR A 79 0.70 -3.08 14.65
C TYR A 79 1.07 -4.54 14.40
N THR A 80 1.04 -4.99 13.15
CA THR A 80 1.36 -6.39 12.79
C THR A 80 2.80 -6.61 12.35
N GLY A 81 3.55 -5.54 12.07
CA GLY A 81 4.91 -5.59 11.54
C GLY A 81 5.02 -6.01 10.07
N ARG A 82 3.90 -6.24 9.38
CA ARG A 82 3.87 -6.71 7.99
C ARG A 82 4.25 -5.58 7.02
N VAL A 83 4.99 -5.94 5.97
CA VAL A 83 5.39 -5.01 4.92
C VAL A 83 4.58 -5.30 3.66
N TYR A 84 4.11 -4.23 3.03
CA TYR A 84 3.37 -4.25 1.78
C TYR A 84 4.05 -3.30 0.79
N ILE A 85 3.94 -3.60 -0.50
CA ILE A 85 4.37 -2.71 -1.59
C ILE A 85 3.14 -1.98 -2.12
N VAL A 86 3.26 -0.67 -2.32
CA VAL A 86 2.24 0.16 -2.95
C VAL A 86 2.29 -0.08 -4.46
N GLN A 87 1.26 -0.71 -5.00
CA GLN A 87 1.16 -0.97 -6.44
C GLN A 87 0.54 0.20 -7.21
N ALA A 88 -0.41 0.89 -6.59
CA ALA A 88 -1.08 2.01 -7.21
C ALA A 88 -1.60 2.96 -6.13
N VAL A 89 -1.51 4.26 -6.40
CA VAL A 89 -2.11 5.31 -5.58
C VAL A 89 -3.22 5.96 -6.38
N SER A 90 -4.45 5.87 -5.88
CA SER A 90 -5.62 6.47 -6.52
C SER A 90 -6.28 7.45 -5.58
N GLN A 91 -6.58 8.64 -6.08
CA GLN A 91 -7.42 9.61 -5.39
C GLN A 91 -8.71 9.74 -6.17
N THR A 92 -9.82 9.26 -5.60
CA THR A 92 -11.13 9.49 -6.24
C THR A 92 -11.47 10.96 -6.10
N GLY A 93 -11.39 11.73 -7.20
CA GLY A 93 -11.79 13.14 -7.22
C GLY A 93 -13.30 13.28 -7.01
N GLY A 94 -13.71 13.90 -5.91
CA GLY A 94 -15.09 14.37 -5.71
C GLY A 94 -15.16 15.88 -5.96
N LEU A 95 -16.22 16.35 -6.62
CA LEU A 95 -16.47 17.78 -6.76
C LEU A 95 -16.65 18.41 -5.36
N GLY A 96 -15.64 19.15 -4.89
CA GLY A 96 -15.70 19.96 -3.67
C GLY A 96 -15.15 19.34 -2.37
N MET A 97 -14.67 18.09 -2.37
CA MET A 97 -14.03 17.47 -1.19
C MET A 97 -12.74 16.76 -1.57
N VAL A 98 -11.68 17.02 -0.80
CA VAL A 98 -10.45 16.24 -0.86
C VAL A 98 -10.74 14.88 -0.22
N ASN A 99 -10.77 13.83 -1.03
CA ASN A 99 -11.00 12.47 -0.56
C ASN A 99 -9.70 11.81 -0.12
N ASP A 100 -9.83 10.86 0.81
CA ASP A 100 -8.76 9.98 1.26
C ASP A 100 -8.06 9.31 0.06
N LEU A 101 -6.74 9.14 0.15
CA LEU A 101 -5.96 8.38 -0.83
C LEU A 101 -6.27 6.90 -0.65
N ARG A 102 -6.51 6.22 -1.77
CA ARG A 102 -6.66 4.77 -1.84
C ARG A 102 -5.37 4.17 -2.38
N LEU A 103 -4.76 3.32 -1.59
CA LEU A 103 -3.56 2.57 -1.91
C LEU A 103 -3.96 1.13 -2.23
N ASP A 104 -3.61 0.65 -3.41
CA ASP A 104 -3.67 -0.77 -3.70
C ASP A 104 -2.33 -1.39 -3.30
N LEU A 105 -2.36 -2.27 -2.30
CA LEU A 105 -1.20 -2.84 -1.64
C LEU A 105 -1.07 -4.32 -1.96
N LYS A 106 0.17 -4.75 -2.16
CA LYS A 106 0.52 -6.16 -2.32
C LYS A 106 1.42 -6.59 -1.18
N TYR A 107 1.07 -7.71 -0.55
CA TYR A 107 1.90 -8.31 0.48
C TYR A 107 3.24 -8.76 -0.12
N THR A 108 4.34 -8.40 0.54
CA THR A 108 5.68 -8.86 0.21
C THR A 108 6.24 -9.67 1.39
N THR A 109 6.83 -10.83 1.10
CA THR A 109 7.51 -11.69 2.09
C THR A 109 8.93 -11.20 2.31
#